data_AF-A0A7W9KR35-F1
#
_entry.id   AF-A0A7W9KR35-F1
#
_cell.length_a   1.000
_cell.length_b   1.000
_cell.length_c   1.000
_cell.angle_alpha   90.00
_cell.angle_beta   90.00
_cell.angle_gamma   90.00
#
_symmetry.space_group_name_H-M   'P 1'
#
loop_
_entity.id
_entity.type
_entity.pdbx_description
1 polymer ?
#
loop_
_entity_poly.entity_id
_entity_poly.type
_entity_poly.pdbx_seq_one_letter_code
_entity_poly.pdbx_strand_id
1 'polypeptide(L)'
;MARAVESAVWWAVLVGIWLTTLSTVNWQDLLVAAVLAVPCVVAATLLRVAYGGRWRPARAWTLPLEIVRGCGALFSRHKELRHIPVSSLRKGVKTVVVSASPGAVVLDDDGDSLLVHALGDE
;
A
#
# COMPACT_ATOMS: atom_id res chain seq x y z
N MET A 1 11.70 -23.83 15.73
CA MET A 1 12.74 -22.87 15.27
C MET A 1 12.23 -21.89 14.22
N ALA A 2 11.65 -22.33 13.10
CA ALA A 2 11.19 -21.45 12.02
C ALA A 2 10.29 -20.28 12.48
N ARG A 3 9.30 -20.53 13.36
CA ARG A 3 8.43 -19.47 13.89
C ARG A 3 9.13 -18.45 14.77
N ALA A 4 10.08 -18.88 15.61
CA ALA A 4 10.83 -17.97 16.48
C ALA A 4 11.76 -17.07 15.65
N VAL A 5 12.40 -17.64 14.62
CA VAL A 5 13.21 -16.89 13.65
C VAL A 5 12.34 -15.89 12.89
N GLU A 6 11.16 -16.30 12.42
CA GLU A 6 10.22 -15.42 11.73
C GLU A 6 9.74 -14.27 12.62
N SER A 7 9.37 -14.54 13.88
CA SER A 7 9.01 -13.49 14.84
C SER A 7 10.18 -12.54 15.14
N ALA A 8 11.40 -13.06 15.26
CA ALA A 8 12.59 -12.23 15.45
C ALA A 8 12.88 -11.34 14.22
N VAL A 9 12.67 -11.86 13.01
CA VAL A 9 12.78 -11.09 11.77
C VAL A 9 11.73 -9.97 11.72
N TRP A 10 10.45 -10.28 11.99
CA TRP A 10 9.40 -9.26 12.05
C TRP A 10 9.65 -8.20 13.11
N TRP A 11 10.17 -8.62 14.27
CA TRP A 11 10.56 -7.71 15.34
C TRP A 11 11.67 -6.77 14.89
N ALA A 12 12.74 -7.31 14.27
CA ALA A 12 13.85 -6.51 13.77
C ALA A 12 13.43 -5.54 12.65
N VAL A 13 12.54 -5.96 11.76
CA VAL A 13 11.98 -5.11 10.71
C VAL A 13 11.17 -3.95 11.30
N LEU A 14 10.29 -4.23 12.27
CA LEU A 14 9.48 -3.20 12.93
C LEU A 14 10.34 -2.18 13.69
N VAL A 15 11.33 -2.66 14.45
CA VAL A 15 12.30 -1.79 15.14
C VAL A 15 13.09 -0.97 14.12
N GLY A 16 13.57 -1.59 13.03
CA GLY A 16 14.30 -0.91 11.98
C GLY A 16 13.49 0.21 11.32
N ILE A 17 12.24 -0.07 10.94
CA ILE A 17 11.32 0.94 10.38
C ILE A 17 11.11 2.08 11.38
N TRP A 18 10.85 1.78 12.65
CA TRP A 18 10.71 2.81 13.68
C TRP A 18 11.94 3.71 13.75
N LEU A 19 13.14 3.13 13.81
CA LEU A 19 14.38 3.90 13.88
C LEU A 19 14.59 4.79 12.64
N THR A 20 14.19 4.34 11.45
CA THR A 20 14.26 5.19 10.23
C THR A 20 13.34 6.40 10.26
N THR A 21 12.29 6.39 11.09
CA THR A 21 11.41 7.55 11.26
C THR A 21 11.94 8.59 12.26
N LEU A 22 12.95 8.24 13.05
CA LEU A 22 13.55 9.14 14.03
C LEU A 22 14.73 9.91 13.41
N SER A 23 14.68 11.24 13.45
CA SER A 23 15.78 12.10 13.00
C SER A 23 17.00 12.04 13.93
N THR A 24 16.83 11.57 15.16
CA THR A 24 17.89 11.37 16.16
C THR A 24 17.60 10.10 16.94
N VAL A 25 18.61 9.27 17.16
CA VAL A 25 18.46 7.99 17.87
C VAL A 25 19.08 8.10 19.27
N ASN A 26 18.25 7.93 20.31
CA ASN A 26 18.69 7.75 21.68
C ASN A 26 18.52 6.28 22.10
N TRP A 27 19.26 5.84 23.12
CA TRP A 27 19.15 4.47 23.66
C TRP A 27 17.75 4.19 24.26
N GLN A 28 17.10 5.23 24.80
CA GLN A 28 15.73 5.15 25.31
C GLN A 28 14.73 4.86 24.17
N ASP A 29 14.92 5.46 23.00
CA ASP A 29 14.07 5.21 21.83
C ASP A 29 14.20 3.77 21.36
N LEU A 30 15.41 3.21 21.46
CA LEU A 30 15.68 1.81 21.12
C LEU A 30 14.94 0.86 22.07
N LEU A 31 14.90 1.16 23.37
CA LEU A 31 14.09 0.40 24.33
C LEU A 31 12.59 0.53 24.07
N VAL A 32 12.09 1.74 23.83
CA VAL A 32 10.67 1.97 23.55
C VAL A 32 10.25 1.24 22.28
N ALA A 33 11.04 1.32 21.21
CA ALA A 33 10.81 0.59 19.97
C ALA A 33 10.84 -0.92 20.19
N ALA A 34 11.83 -1.43 20.95
CA ALA A 34 11.95 -2.85 21.28
C ALA A 34 10.71 -3.39 22.01
N VAL A 35 10.22 -2.67 23.02
CA VAL A 35 9.06 -3.06 23.83
C VAL A 35 7.76 -2.94 23.03
N LEU A 36 7.56 -1.81 22.31
CA LEU A 36 6.34 -1.58 21.54
C LEU A 36 6.24 -2.45 20.28
N ALA A 37 7.37 -2.95 19.76
CA ALA A 37 7.37 -3.90 18.65
C ALA A 37 6.81 -5.27 19.05
N VAL A 38 6.87 -5.68 20.33
CA VAL A 38 6.40 -6.99 20.79
C VAL A 38 4.91 -7.23 20.47
N PRO A 39 3.95 -6.37 20.86
CA PRO A 39 2.54 -6.58 20.51
C PRO A 39 2.29 -6.56 19.00
N CYS A 40 3.05 -5.76 18.24
CA CYS A 40 2.96 -5.70 16.78
C CYS A 40 3.42 -7.00 16.11
N VAL A 41 4.46 -7.65 16.63
CA VAL A 41 4.92 -8.96 16.15
C VAL A 41 3.87 -10.03 16.42
N VAL A 42 3.24 -10.00 17.61
CA VAL A 42 2.14 -10.89 17.94
C VAL A 42 0.98 -10.68 16.97
N ALA A 43 0.57 -9.44 16.74
CA ALA A 43 -0.49 -9.10 15.78
C ALA A 43 -0.15 -9.58 14.36
N ALA A 44 1.06 -9.33 13.85
CA ALA A 44 1.49 -9.77 12.52
C ALA A 44 1.48 -11.31 12.38
N THR A 45 1.92 -12.01 13.43
CA THR A 45 1.91 -13.49 13.48
C THR A 45 0.48 -14.03 13.49
N LEU A 46 -0.41 -13.45 14.29
CA LEU A 46 -1.82 -13.81 14.33
C LEU A 46 -2.52 -13.54 13.00
N LEU A 47 -2.25 -12.40 12.38
CA LEU A 47 -2.77 -12.05 11.06
C LEU A 47 -2.35 -13.11 10.04
N ARG A 48 -1.07 -13.48 10.02
CA ARG A 48 -0.55 -14.50 9.11
C ARG A 48 -1.21 -15.86 9.32
N VAL A 49 -1.46 -16.27 10.57
CA VAL A 49 -2.18 -17.52 10.88
C VAL A 49 -3.64 -17.43 10.41
N ALA A 50 -4.32 -16.31 10.65
CA ALA A 50 -5.69 -16.08 10.20
C ALA A 50 -5.82 -16.11 8.66
N TYR A 51 -4.81 -15.60 7.94
CA TYR A 51 -4.72 -15.67 6.48
C TYR A 51 -4.10 -16.99 5.96
N GLY A 52 -3.87 -17.98 6.83
CA GLY A 52 -3.36 -19.30 6.47
C GLY A 52 -1.96 -19.29 5.85
N GLY A 53 -1.13 -18.28 6.13
CA GLY A 53 0.19 -18.11 5.52
C GLY A 53 0.15 -17.76 4.02
N ARG A 54 -1.05 -17.54 3.46
CA ARG A 54 -1.27 -17.22 2.04
C ARG A 54 -1.14 -15.72 1.74
N TRP A 55 -0.51 -14.96 2.64
CA TRP A 55 -0.20 -13.56 2.40
C TRP A 55 0.77 -13.48 1.22
N ARG A 56 0.20 -13.36 0.02
CA ARG A 56 0.92 -13.06 -1.20
C ARG A 56 1.19 -11.57 -1.15
N PRO A 57 2.45 -11.13 -1.20
CA PRO A 57 2.75 -9.73 -1.48
C PRO A 57 2.03 -9.42 -2.78
N ALA A 58 0.96 -8.64 -2.69
CA ALA A 58 0.15 -8.33 -3.83
C ALA A 58 1.03 -7.60 -4.86
N ARG A 59 0.51 -7.46 -6.09
CA ARG A 59 1.03 -6.57 -7.14
C ARG A 59 1.46 -5.17 -6.63
N ALA A 60 1.07 -4.80 -5.41
CA ALA A 60 1.64 -3.74 -4.58
C ALA A 60 3.18 -3.60 -4.66
N TRP A 61 3.96 -4.68 -4.77
CA TRP A 61 5.43 -4.52 -4.90
C TRP A 61 5.89 -3.99 -6.26
N THR A 62 5.03 -4.02 -7.29
CA THR A 62 5.30 -3.33 -8.56
C THR A 62 4.84 -1.87 -8.54
N LEU A 63 4.18 -1.40 -7.47
CA LEU A 63 3.70 -0.02 -7.37
C LEU A 63 4.79 1.03 -7.61
N PRO A 64 6.03 0.91 -7.10
CA PRO A 64 7.06 1.91 -7.40
C PRO A 64 7.33 2.03 -8.90
N LEU A 65 7.35 0.91 -9.63
CA LEU A 65 7.55 0.87 -11.07
C LEU A 65 6.34 1.45 -11.81
N GLU A 66 5.12 1.10 -11.40
CA GLU A 66 3.88 1.64 -11.99
C GLU A 66 3.73 3.15 -11.72
N ILE A 67 4.19 3.64 -10.56
CA ILE A 67 4.25 5.07 -10.24
C ILE A 67 5.24 5.78 -11.17
N VAL A 68 6.43 5.22 -11.38
CA VAL A 68 7.42 5.78 -12.32
C VAL A 68 6.88 5.81 -13.74
N ARG A 69 6.20 4.75 -14.19
CA ARG A 69 5.53 4.70 -15.50
C ARG A 69 4.43 5.74 -15.62
N GLY A 70 3.56 5.88 -14.61
CA GLY A 70 2.52 6.91 -14.56
C GLY A 70 3.10 8.33 -14.57
N CYS A 71 4.23 8.56 -13.89
CA CYS A 71 4.95 9.83 -13.97
C CYS A 71 5.53 10.10 -15.37
N GLY A 72 5.96 9.06 -16.09
CA GLY A 72 6.34 9.17 -17.50
C GLY A 72 5.14 9.51 -18.40
N ALA A 73 3.99 8.88 -18.14
CA ALA A 73 2.76 9.12 -18.88
C ALA A 73 2.22 10.56 -18.71
N LEU A 74 2.53 11.26 -17.59
CA LEU A 74 2.25 12.71 -17.44
C LEU A 74 2.91 13.57 -18.52
N PHE A 75 4.06 13.14 -19.05
CA PHE A 75 4.73 13.82 -20.16
C PHE A 75 4.19 13.40 -21.53
N SER A 76 3.37 12.35 -21.59
CA SER A 76 2.66 11.96 -22.82
C SER A 76 1.53 12.96 -23.10
N ARG A 77 1.36 13.32 -24.37
CA ARG A 77 0.26 14.18 -24.83
C ARG A 77 -1.07 13.43 -24.99
N HIS A 78 -1.08 12.11 -24.80
CA HIS A 78 -2.30 11.32 -24.95
C HIS A 78 -3.17 11.38 -23.70
N LYS A 79 -4.39 11.88 -23.89
CA LYS A 79 -5.39 12.14 -22.88
C LYS A 79 -6.68 11.48 -23.33
N GLU A 80 -7.14 10.46 -22.62
CA GLU A 80 -8.40 9.78 -22.93
C GLU A 80 -9.35 9.84 -21.73
N LEU A 81 -10.56 10.30 -21.99
CA LEU A 81 -11.66 10.31 -21.02
C LEU A 81 -12.41 8.99 -21.19
N ARG A 82 -12.41 8.16 -20.16
CA ARG A 82 -13.05 6.84 -20.20
C ARG A 82 -14.08 6.70 -19.08
N HIS A 83 -15.26 6.21 -19.43
CA HIS A 83 -16.22 5.75 -18.44
C HIS A 83 -15.89 4.32 -18.05
N ILE A 84 -15.62 4.10 -16.76
CA ILE A 84 -15.34 2.78 -16.22
C ILE A 84 -16.56 2.34 -15.39
N PRO A 85 -17.21 1.21 -15.75
CA PRO A 85 -18.25 0.64 -14.92
C PRO A 85 -17.60 0.10 -13.65
N VAL A 86 -18.11 0.51 -12.49
CA VAL A 86 -17.56 0.10 -11.20
C VAL A 86 -18.62 -0.66 -10.42
N SER A 87 -18.21 -1.77 -9.80
CA SER A 87 -19.07 -2.59 -8.95
C SER A 87 -19.64 -1.78 -7.77
N SER A 88 -20.71 -2.29 -7.15
CA SER A 88 -21.53 -1.68 -6.09
C SER A 88 -20.83 -1.39 -4.74
N LEU A 89 -19.64 -0.81 -4.77
CA LEU A 89 -18.94 -0.29 -3.59
C LEU A 89 -19.51 1.09 -3.22
N ARG A 90 -19.41 1.45 -1.94
CA ARG A 90 -19.79 2.79 -1.45
C ARG A 90 -19.08 3.87 -2.27
N LYS A 91 -19.84 4.93 -2.62
CA LYS A 91 -19.38 6.05 -3.47
C LYS A 91 -17.98 6.58 -3.12
N GLY A 92 -17.72 6.84 -1.84
CA GLY A 92 -16.40 7.32 -1.41
C GLY A 92 -15.26 6.30 -1.56
N VAL A 93 -15.54 5.00 -1.40
CA VAL A 93 -14.51 3.95 -1.49
C VAL A 93 -14.07 3.75 -2.92
N LYS A 94 -15.00 3.70 -3.87
CA LYS A 94 -14.66 3.51 -5.29
C LYS A 94 -13.85 4.67 -5.85
N THR A 95 -14.18 5.92 -5.51
CA THR A 95 -13.42 7.10 -5.94
C THR A 95 -12.00 7.07 -5.37
N VAL A 96 -11.83 6.76 -4.07
CA VAL A 96 -10.50 6.68 -3.45
C VAL A 96 -9.65 5.57 -4.08
N VAL A 97 -10.22 4.39 -4.32
CA VAL A 97 -9.50 3.26 -4.91
C VAL A 97 -9.05 3.59 -6.34
N VAL A 98 -9.92 4.18 -7.16
CA VAL A 98 -9.59 4.52 -8.55
C VAL A 98 -8.61 5.71 -8.62
N SER A 99 -8.78 6.74 -7.78
CA SER A 99 -7.82 7.85 -7.73
C SER A 99 -6.46 7.46 -7.13
N ALA A 100 -6.40 6.38 -6.34
CA ALA A 100 -5.15 5.82 -5.84
C ALA A 100 -4.47 4.85 -6.83
N SER A 101 -5.13 4.52 -7.95
CA SER A 101 -4.53 3.66 -8.97
C SER A 101 -3.64 4.49 -9.92
N PRO A 102 -2.41 4.02 -10.22
CA PRO A 102 -1.51 4.72 -11.13
C PRO A 102 -2.17 4.97 -12.49
N GLY A 103 -1.98 6.17 -13.05
CA GLY A 103 -2.46 6.52 -14.38
C GLY A 103 -3.95 6.83 -14.48
N ALA A 104 -4.68 6.95 -13.36
CA ALA A 104 -6.11 7.25 -13.35
C ALA A 104 -6.45 8.42 -12.41
N VAL A 105 -7.24 9.37 -12.89
CA VAL A 105 -7.83 10.43 -12.06
C VAL A 105 -9.34 10.44 -12.25
N VAL A 106 -10.11 10.25 -11.17
CA VAL A 106 -11.57 10.35 -11.21
C VAL A 106 -11.96 11.82 -11.34
N LEU A 107 -12.74 12.15 -12.36
CA LEU A 107 -13.26 13.49 -12.61
C LEU A 107 -14.71 13.62 -12.14
N ASP A 108 -15.51 12.57 -12.32
CA ASP A 108 -16.92 12.56 -11.95
C ASP A 108 -17.42 11.15 -11.59
N ASP A 109 -18.52 11.10 -10.85
CA ASP A 109 -19.13 9.88 -10.32
C ASP A 109 -20.66 9.91 -10.42
N ASP A 110 -21.15 9.18 -11.42
CA ASP A 110 -22.55 9.05 -11.79
C ASP A 110 -23.26 7.87 -11.07
N GLY A 111 -22.68 7.35 -9.99
CA GLY A 111 -23.25 6.25 -9.21
C GLY A 111 -22.92 4.87 -9.76
N ASP A 112 -23.22 4.61 -11.04
CA ASP A 112 -22.98 3.32 -11.70
C ASP A 112 -21.72 3.32 -12.60
N SER A 113 -21.20 4.50 -12.92
CA SER A 113 -19.93 4.66 -13.66
C SER A 113 -19.07 5.76 -13.06
N LEU A 114 -17.75 5.63 -13.20
CA LEU A 114 -16.80 6.70 -12.92
C LEU A 114 -16.28 7.26 -14.24
N LEU A 115 -16.30 8.58 -14.37
CA LEU A 115 -15.58 9.28 -15.42
C LEU A 115 -14.13 9.40 -14.98
N VAL A 116 -13.23 8.75 -15.69
CA VAL A 116 -11.81 8.69 -15.35
C VAL A 116 -10.99 9.31 -16.48
N HIS A 117 -10.03 10.14 -16.10
CA HIS A 117 -8.95 10.55 -16.98
C HIS A 117 -7.85 9.48 -16.92
N ALA A 118 -7.70 8.71 -17.99
CA ALA A 118 -6.62 7.75 -18.12
C ALA A 118 -5.39 8.46 -18.71
N LEU A 119 -4.27 8.39 -17.99
CA LEU A 119 -2.97 8.81 -18.49
C LEU A 119 -2.28 7.61 -19.15
N GLY A 120 -2.55 7.44 -20.45
CA GLY A 120 -1.79 6.60 -21.38
C GLY A 120 -1.92 5.08 -21.19
N ASP A 121 -2.63 4.44 -22.12
CA ASP A 121 -2.39 3.04 -22.47
C ASP A 121 -1.35 3.04 -23.62
N GLU A 122 -0.26 2.30 -23.47
CA GLU A 122 0.57 1.82 -24.60
C GLU A 122 0.07 0.45 -25.05
#